data_AF-A0A950LZ29-F1
#
_entry.id   AF-A0A950LZ29-F1
#
_cell.length_a   1.000
_cell.length_b   1.000
_cell.length_c   1.000
_cell.angle_alpha   90.00
_cell.angle_beta   90.00
_cell.angle_gamma   90.00
#
_symmetry.space_group_name_H-M   'P 1'
#
loop_
_entity.id
_entity.type
_entity.pdbx_description
1 polymer ?
#
loop_
_entity_poly.entity_id
_entity_poly.type
_entity_poly.pdbx_seq_one_letter_code
_entity_poly.pdbx_strand_id
1 'polypeptide(L)' 'AGRSVLITSSEMLELMTVADRILVLSNGRAVATHEARQADPIAIMRDAFSLLGGRETGALLPAGEGGRGAAG' A
#
# COMPACT_ATOMS: atom_id res chain seq x y z
N ALA A 1 -10.03 -17.19 11.84
CA ALA A 1 -9.74 -17.00 10.40
C ALA A 1 -9.93 -15.54 10.03
N GLY A 2 -8.88 -14.85 9.58
CA GLY A 2 -8.97 -13.47 9.10
C GLY A 2 -9.33 -13.42 7.62
N ARG A 3 -10.06 -12.38 7.19
CA ARG A 3 -10.40 -12.10 5.78
C ARG A 3 -9.77 -10.77 5.39
N SER A 4 -9.17 -10.69 4.21
CA SER A 4 -8.68 -9.44 3.62
C SER A 4 -9.57 -9.05 2.44
N VAL A 5 -9.83 -7.75 2.28
CA VAL A 5 -10.59 -7.18 1.16
C VAL A 5 -9.66 -6.27 0.36
N LEU A 6 -9.65 -6.44 -0.96
CA LEU A 6 -8.93 -5.54 -1.88
C LEU A 6 -9.94 -4.54 -2.44
N ILE A 7 -9.65 -3.25 -2.27
CA ILE A 7 -10.50 -2.14 -2.72
C ILE A 7 -9.72 -1.34 -3.76
N THR A 8 -10.37 -0.98 -4.86
CA THR A 8 -9.86 -0.03 -5.84
C THR A 8 -10.83 1.14 -5.91
N SER A 9 -10.33 2.35 -5.66
CA SER A 9 -11.07 3.61 -5.82
C SER A 9 -10.16 4.59 -6.56
N SER A 10 -10.75 5.45 -7.37
CA SER A 10 -10.05 6.60 -7.96
C SER A 10 -9.91 7.75 -6.95
N GLU A 11 -10.68 7.71 -5.86
CA GLU A 11 -10.75 8.78 -4.88
C GLU A 11 -9.85 8.45 -3.68
N MET A 12 -8.65 9.03 -3.67
CA MET A 12 -7.60 8.78 -2.67
C MET A 12 -8.11 8.86 -1.22
N LEU A 13 -8.89 9.89 -0.90
CA LEU A 13 -9.36 10.15 0.46
C LEU A 13 -10.34 9.09 0.95
N GLU A 14 -11.18 8.55 0.05
CA GLU A 14 -12.08 7.45 0.38
C GLU A 14 -11.25 6.19 0.72
N LEU A 15 -10.25 5.89 -0.12
CA LEU A 15 -9.37 4.74 0.07
C LEU A 15 -8.61 4.81 1.40
N MET A 16 -8.08 5.99 1.75
CA MET A 16 -7.41 6.24 3.03
C MET A 16 -8.33 6.10 4.24
N THR A 17 -9.64 6.33 4.08
CA THR A 17 -10.61 6.22 5.16
C THR A 17 -10.98 4.77 5.46
N VAL A 18 -11.02 3.90 4.44
CA VAL A 18 -11.50 2.51 4.56
C VAL A 18 -10.39 1.48 4.67
N ALA A 19 -9.19 1.79 4.21
CA ALA A 19 -8.07 0.86 4.22
C ALA A 19 -7.36 0.84 5.57
N ASP A 20 -6.76 -0.29 5.94
CA ASP A 20 -5.73 -0.34 6.98
C ASP A 20 -4.34 -0.03 6.41
N ARG A 21 -4.09 -0.43 5.16
CA ARG A 21 -2.81 -0.29 4.46
C ARG A 21 -3.04 0.01 2.98
N ILE A 22 -2.15 0.84 2.42
CA ILE A 22 -2.21 1.28 1.03
C ILE A 22 -0.92 0.82 0.33
N LEU A 23 -1.05 -0.09 -0.65
CA LEU A 23 0.04 -0.51 -1.51
C LEU A 23 0.03 0.34 -2.78
N VAL A 24 1.14 1.03 -3.05
CA VAL A 24 1.29 1.85 -4.26
C VAL A 24 1.98 1.04 -5.33
N LEU A 25 1.32 0.91 -6.48
CA LEU A 25 1.85 0.30 -7.69
C LEU A 25 2.19 1.39 -8.71
N SER A 26 3.36 1.29 -9.33
CA SER A 26 3.79 2.13 -10.45
C SER A 26 4.48 1.25 -11.49
N ASN A 27 4.12 1.40 -12.77
CA ASN A 27 4.66 0.58 -13.88
C ASN A 27 4.68 -0.95 -13.58
N GLY A 28 3.60 -1.47 -12.99
CA GLY A 28 3.49 -2.89 -12.63
C GLY A 28 4.34 -3.33 -11.43
N ARG A 29 4.99 -2.41 -10.71
CA ARG A 29 5.84 -2.70 -9.55
C ARG A 29 5.28 -2.05 -8.30
N ALA A 30 5.37 -2.76 -7.17
CA ALA A 30 5.20 -2.14 -5.86
C ALA A 30 6.35 -1.17 -5.61
N VAL A 31 6.01 0.06 -5.21
CA VAL A 31 6.99 1.13 -4.97
C VAL A 31 6.93 1.68 -3.55
N ALA A 32 5.79 1.56 -2.86
CA ALA A 32 5.62 1.98 -1.48
C ALA A 32 4.46 1.24 -0.80
N THR A 33 4.49 1.18 0.53
CA THR A 33 3.36 0.77 1.37
C THR A 33 3.18 1.80 2.47
N HIS A 34 1.95 2.26 2.67
CA HIS A 34 1.58 3.24 3.69
C HIS A 34 0.59 2.63 4.69
N GLU A 35 0.71 2.97 5.97
CA GLU A 35 -0.35 2.75 6.96
C GLU A 35 -1.38 3.85 6.77
N ALA A 36 -2.65 3.48 6.54
CA ALA A 36 -3.64 4.42 6.02
C ALA A 36 -3.93 5.59 6.98
N ARG A 37 -3.84 5.36 8.30
CA ARG A 37 -4.14 6.37 9.32
C ARG A 37 -3.04 7.43 9.44
N GLN A 38 -1.85 7.14 8.96
CA GLN A 38 -0.68 8.02 8.98
C GLN A 38 -0.29 8.50 7.57
N ALA A 39 -0.98 8.05 6.53
CA ALA A 39 -0.57 8.32 5.17
C ALA A 39 -0.81 9.79 4.77
N ASP A 40 0.18 10.37 4.08
CA ASP A 40 0.06 11.68 3.44
C ASP A 40 -0.38 11.49 1.97
N PRO A 41 -1.50 12.09 1.54
CA PRO A 41 -1.95 12.00 0.14
C PRO A 41 -0.89 12.46 -0.87
N ILE A 42 -0.08 13.46 -0.54
CA ILE A 42 0.97 13.97 -1.43
C ILE A 42 2.11 12.94 -1.56
N ALA A 43 2.47 12.25 -0.48
CA ALA A 43 3.45 11.18 -0.52
C ALA A 43 2.97 10.01 -1.40
N ILE A 44 1.71 9.58 -1.23
CA ILE A 44 1.13 8.52 -2.06
C ILE A 44 1.16 8.89 -3.55
N MET A 45 0.73 10.12 -3.89
CA MET A 45 0.77 10.59 -5.29
C MET A 45 2.21 10.60 -5.83
N ARG A 46 3.18 11.09 -5.04
CA ARG A 46 4.59 11.10 -5.43
C ARG A 46 5.11 9.70 -5.73
N ASP A 47 4.74 8.71 -4.92
CA ASP A 47 5.14 7.32 -5.12
C ASP A 47 4.49 6.72 -6.36
N ALA A 48 3.20 7.00 -6.60
CA ALA A 48 2.47 6.52 -7.77
C ALA A 48 3.12 6.95 -9.09
N PHE A 49 3.71 8.15 -9.10
CA PHE A 49 4.41 8.71 -10.27
C PHE A 49 5.94 8.57 -10.21
N SER A 50 6.50 7.89 -9.21
CA SER A 50 7.96 7.81 -8.97
C SER A 50 8.74 7.22 -10.16
N LEU A 51 8.18 6.21 -10.84
CA LEU A 51 8.82 5.54 -11.97
C LEU A 51 8.57 6.22 -13.33
N LEU A 52 7.73 7.26 -13.39
CA LEU A 52 7.60 8.09 -14.60
C LEU A 52 8.81 9.02 -14.81
N GLY A 53 9.68 9.16 -13.78
CA GLY A 53 10.83 10.05 -13.77
C GLY A 53 12.20 9.38 -13.69
N GLY A 54 12.33 8.08 -14.01
CA GLY A 54 13.64 7.41 -14.15
C GLY A 54 14.42 7.16 -12.85
N ARG A 55 13.78 7.11 -11.68
CA ARG A 55 14.43 6.79 -10.41
C ARG A 55 13.98 5.42 -9.89
N GLU A 56 14.92 4.49 -9.82
CA GLU A 56 14.68 3.10 -9.48
C GLU A 56 14.49 2.92 -7.97
N THR A 57 13.24 2.80 -7.50
CA THR A 57 12.96 2.42 -6.12
C THR A 57 12.74 0.91 -6.03
N GLY A 58 13.72 0.21 -5.48
CA GLY A 58 13.60 -1.19 -5.10
C GLY A 58 12.80 -1.35 -3.81
N ALA A 59 11.46 -1.37 -3.89
CA ALA A 59 10.65 -1.75 -2.75
C ALA A 59 10.54 -3.28 -2.68
N LEU A 60 11.36 -3.84 -1.79
CA LEU A 60 11.18 -5.15 -1.21
C LEU A 60 9.72 -5.27 -0.72
N LEU A 61 8.99 -6.27 -1.21
CA LEU A 61 7.71 -6.67 -0.61
C LEU A 61 7.93 -6.78 0.91
N PRO A 62 7.14 -6.11 1.78
CA PRO A 62 7.25 -6.38 3.20
C PRO A 62 6.94 -7.86 3.40
N ALA A 63 7.93 -8.60 3.90
CA ALA A 63 7.75 -9.98 4.30
C ALA A 63 6.58 -10.00 5.29
N GLY A 64 5.50 -10.69 4.93
CA GLY A 64 4.36 -10.84 5.81
C GLY A 64 4.82 -11.49 7.10
N GLU A 65 4.73 -10.75 8.20
CA GLU A 65 4.89 -11.32 9.53
C GLU A 65 3.77 -12.34 9.76
N GLY A 66 4.17 -13.59 9.94
CA GLY A 66 3.32 -14.66 10.42
C GLY A 66 2.92 -14.41 11.87
N GLY A 67 1.62 -14.17 12.09
CA GLY A 67 0.98 -14.27 13.40
C GLY A 67 0.33 -15.65 13.54
N ARG A 68 1.05 -16.56 14.18
CA ARG A 68 0.60 -17.87 14.66
C ARG A 68 -0.27 -17.70 15.93
N GLY A 69 -1.38 -18.45 16.03
CA GLY A 69 -2.17 -18.66 17.25
C GLY A 69 -3.65 -18.22 17.10
N ALA A 70 -4.68 -19.00 17.38
CA ALA A 70 -4.75 -20.22 18.18
C ALA A 70 -5.81 -21.19 17.62
N ALA A 71 -5.48 -22.48 17.69
CA ALA A 71 -6.44 -23.54 17.91
C ALA A 71 -6.94 -23.42 19.36
N GLY A 72 -8.23 -23.67 19.59
CA GLY A 72 -8.91 -23.61 20.87
C GLY A 72 -10.38 -23.32 20.68
#